data_AF-A0A8U0PEK3-F1
#
_entry.id   AF-A0A8U0PEK3-F1
#
_cell.length_a   1.000
_cell.length_b   1.000
_cell.length_c   1.000
_cell.angle_alpha   90.00
_cell.angle_beta   90.00
_cell.angle_gamma   90.00
#
_symmetry.space_group_name_H-M   'P 1'
#
loop_
_entity.id
_entity.type
_entity.pdbx_description
1 polymer ?
#
loop_
_entity_poly.entity_id
_entity_poly.type
_entity_poly.pdbx_seq_one_letter_code
_entity_poly.pdbx_strand_id
1 'polypeptide(L)'
;MGRKSRVKTQKSGTGATAVVSPKEMMNLISDLLQKCSSAAPSPGKEWEEYIQIRGLVEKIRKKQKGISVIFEGSREEFFPELMAWAQESGASCEGVEIANFAGEGFGLRATKDIKAEELFLWIPRTMLMTVESAKNSVLGPLYSQDRILQAMGNVTLALHLLCERADPSSPWLPYIKTLPGDYDTPLYYEEEEVHHLLSTQAIQDVLSQYKNTARQYAYFYKVIQTHLTTSKLPLKDAFTFDDYRWAVSSVMTRQNQIPTEDGSRVTLALIPLWDMCNHTNGLITTGYNLEDDRCECVALQDYKENEQIYIFYGTRSNAEFVIHNGFFFQENAHDRVKIKLGVSKSERLYAMKAEVLARAGIPSSSIFALHCSDPPISAQLLAFLRVFCMTEGKTALIFALACCVPPVSRRRPRDLNIERALMCRRRGLSKYRRGECRMGKERKPAGAARRYQKRDKWRIKNTINRQAKRARINFPIAPGQYDNGNHTRGHRHPRPATRKERCRDPCLSLRLSTPSFPPRLGNRQLRGKMRKDSP
;
A
#
# COMPACT_ATOMS: atom_id res chain seq x y z
N MET A 1 -63.61 41.52 -2.02
CA MET A 1 -62.62 40.57 -2.57
C MET A 1 -61.40 41.35 -3.05
N GLY A 2 -60.18 40.91 -2.72
CA GLY A 2 -58.93 41.51 -3.20
C GLY A 2 -57.88 41.74 -2.12
N ARG A 3 -57.32 40.67 -1.55
CA ARG A 3 -56.15 40.71 -0.64
C ARG A 3 -54.93 41.24 -1.40
N LYS A 4 -54.31 42.33 -0.96
CA LYS A 4 -52.97 42.74 -1.39
C LYS A 4 -51.92 42.03 -0.52
N SER A 5 -51.12 41.18 -1.14
CA SER A 5 -50.02 40.44 -0.50
C SER A 5 -48.86 41.37 -0.16
N ARG A 6 -48.47 41.40 1.10
CA ARG A 6 -47.26 42.09 1.58
C ARG A 6 -46.12 41.06 1.56
N VAL A 7 -45.29 41.10 0.54
CA VAL A 7 -44.09 40.25 0.43
C VAL A 7 -43.10 40.70 1.51
N LYS A 8 -42.89 39.85 2.52
CA LYS A 8 -41.81 39.99 3.52
C LYS A 8 -40.51 39.52 2.87
N THR A 9 -39.58 40.45 2.65
CA THR A 9 -38.19 40.16 2.33
C THR A 9 -37.56 39.46 3.56
N GLN A 10 -37.39 38.15 3.49
CA GLN A 10 -36.58 37.40 4.44
C GLN A 10 -35.11 37.77 4.20
N LYS A 11 -34.53 38.56 5.10
CA LYS A 11 -33.07 38.58 5.27
C LYS A 11 -32.65 37.18 5.73
N SER A 12 -31.99 36.43 4.86
CA SER A 12 -31.29 35.20 5.22
C SER A 12 -30.14 35.57 6.16
N GLY A 13 -30.38 35.48 7.46
CA GLY A 13 -29.33 35.54 8.46
C GLY A 13 -28.38 34.37 8.22
N THR A 14 -27.16 34.66 7.81
CA THR A 14 -26.01 33.77 7.96
C THR A 14 -25.96 33.31 9.40
N GLY A 15 -26.21 32.02 9.64
CA GLY A 15 -26.11 31.41 10.95
C GLY A 15 -24.68 31.57 11.45
N ALA A 16 -24.48 32.50 12.40
CA ALA A 16 -23.25 32.56 13.16
C ALA A 16 -23.07 31.21 13.86
N THR A 17 -22.03 30.48 13.48
CA THR A 17 -21.58 29.29 14.23
C THR A 17 -21.31 29.74 15.65
N ALA A 18 -22.11 29.24 16.61
CA ALA A 18 -21.91 29.52 18.02
C ALA A 18 -20.45 29.17 18.38
N VAL A 19 -19.71 30.16 18.89
CA VAL A 19 -18.31 29.99 19.30
C VAL A 19 -18.28 28.92 20.39
N VAL A 20 -17.76 27.76 20.05
CA VAL A 20 -17.66 26.62 20.97
C VAL A 20 -16.61 26.94 22.03
N SER A 21 -16.96 26.75 23.30
CA SER A 21 -16.00 26.99 24.38
C SER A 21 -14.80 26.04 24.26
N PRO A 22 -13.57 26.47 24.57
CA PRO A 22 -12.39 25.60 24.56
C PRO A 22 -12.57 24.34 25.41
N LYS A 23 -13.31 24.46 26.53
CA LYS A 23 -13.66 23.33 27.40
C LYS A 23 -14.54 22.29 26.71
N GLU A 24 -15.57 22.73 25.99
CA GLU A 24 -16.43 21.84 25.22
C GLU A 24 -15.64 21.11 24.12
N MET A 25 -14.75 21.82 23.42
CA MET A 25 -13.89 21.21 22.41
C MET A 25 -12.97 20.15 23.03
N MET A 26 -12.30 20.46 24.14
CA MET A 26 -11.44 19.51 24.85
C MET A 26 -12.18 18.25 25.33
N ASN A 27 -13.44 18.37 25.71
CA ASN A 27 -14.27 17.20 26.05
C ASN A 27 -14.51 16.31 24.83
N LEU A 28 -14.92 16.89 23.68
CA LEU A 28 -15.12 16.12 22.44
C LEU A 28 -13.84 15.43 21.96
N ILE A 29 -12.69 16.12 22.09
CA ILE A 29 -11.38 15.57 21.78
C ILE A 29 -11.04 14.39 22.70
N SER A 30 -11.34 14.51 23.99
CA SER A 30 -11.12 13.43 24.96
C SER A 30 -11.98 12.21 24.66
N ASP A 31 -13.26 12.41 24.32
CA ASP A 31 -14.18 11.35 23.90
C ASP A 31 -13.67 10.63 22.64
N LEU A 32 -13.21 11.41 21.64
CA LEU A 32 -12.65 10.87 20.40
C LEU A 32 -11.39 10.04 20.68
N LEU A 33 -10.49 10.56 21.51
CA LEU A 33 -9.25 9.86 21.87
C LEU A 33 -9.54 8.56 22.60
N GLN A 34 -10.46 8.58 23.57
CA GLN A 34 -10.88 7.38 24.29
C GLN A 34 -11.49 6.35 23.34
N LYS A 35 -12.40 6.79 22.45
CA LYS A 35 -13.02 5.91 21.47
C LYS A 35 -12.00 5.24 20.55
N CYS A 36 -11.06 6.00 20.00
CA CYS A 36 -10.08 5.48 19.05
C CYS A 36 -8.93 4.68 19.70
N SER A 37 -8.76 4.81 21.02
CA SER A 37 -7.77 4.05 21.81
C SER A 37 -8.34 2.76 22.41
N SER A 38 -9.65 2.54 22.28
CA SER A 38 -10.29 1.30 22.72
C SER A 38 -9.79 0.08 21.91
N ALA A 39 -9.82 -1.08 22.57
CA ALA A 39 -9.42 -2.35 21.97
C ALA A 39 -10.16 -2.61 20.65
N ALA A 40 -9.54 -3.40 19.76
CA ALA A 40 -10.16 -3.74 18.50
C ALA A 40 -11.56 -4.35 18.73
N PRO A 41 -12.59 -3.91 17.99
CA PRO A 41 -13.93 -4.42 18.17
C PRO A 41 -13.99 -5.91 17.83
N SER A 42 -15.01 -6.60 18.34
CA SER A 42 -15.28 -7.98 17.93
C SER A 42 -15.42 -8.08 16.40
N PRO A 43 -14.91 -9.14 15.75
CA PRO A 43 -14.99 -9.29 14.30
C PRO A 43 -16.41 -9.04 13.77
N GLY A 44 -16.54 -8.19 12.76
CA GLY A 44 -17.84 -7.80 12.18
C GLY A 44 -18.47 -6.53 12.76
N LYS A 45 -17.97 -5.98 13.88
CA LYS A 45 -18.41 -4.68 14.42
C LYS A 45 -17.54 -3.49 14.01
N GLU A 46 -16.56 -3.71 13.14
CA GLU A 46 -15.62 -2.66 12.70
C GLU A 46 -16.33 -1.53 11.94
N TRP A 47 -17.38 -1.85 11.18
CA TRP A 47 -18.20 -0.85 10.48
C TRP A 47 -18.98 0.04 11.47
N GLU A 48 -19.61 -0.57 12.49
CA GLU A 48 -20.32 0.18 13.53
C GLU A 48 -19.36 1.11 14.30
N GLU A 49 -18.16 0.62 14.63
CA GLU A 49 -17.13 1.45 15.24
C GLU A 49 -16.72 2.61 14.32
N TYR A 50 -16.51 2.36 13.03
CA TYR A 50 -16.20 3.40 12.05
C TYR A 50 -17.26 4.50 12.01
N ILE A 51 -18.55 4.14 11.96
CA ILE A 51 -19.65 5.11 11.97
C ILE A 51 -19.64 5.94 13.26
N GLN A 52 -19.39 5.32 14.41
CA GLN A 52 -19.31 6.03 15.68
C GLN A 52 -18.13 7.02 15.72
N ILE A 53 -16.95 6.62 15.24
CA ILE A 53 -15.78 7.50 15.15
C ILE A 53 -16.05 8.63 14.15
N ARG A 54 -16.62 8.33 12.98
CA ARG A 54 -16.99 9.34 11.98
C ARG A 54 -17.98 10.35 12.56
N GLY A 55 -18.99 9.90 13.29
CA GLY A 55 -19.96 10.79 13.96
C GLY A 55 -19.30 11.77 14.95
N LEU A 56 -18.32 11.30 15.74
CA LEU A 56 -17.55 12.18 16.64
C LEU A 56 -16.67 13.18 15.87
N VAL A 57 -15.97 12.71 14.83
CA VAL A 57 -15.14 13.56 13.98
C VAL A 57 -15.98 14.64 13.31
N GLU A 58 -17.12 14.30 12.70
CA GLU A 58 -18.00 15.28 12.05
C GLU A 58 -18.59 16.28 13.05
N LYS A 59 -18.89 15.84 14.29
CA LYS A 59 -19.33 16.75 15.37
C LYS A 59 -18.23 17.76 15.73
N ILE A 60 -16.96 17.33 15.76
CA ILE A 60 -15.81 18.22 15.99
C ILE A 60 -15.62 19.17 14.80
N ARG A 61 -15.60 18.64 13.57
CA ARG A 61 -15.40 19.43 12.33
C ARG A 61 -16.43 20.53 12.18
N LYS A 62 -17.73 20.26 12.44
CA LYS A 62 -18.81 21.26 12.41
C LYS A 62 -18.64 22.41 13.41
N LYS A 63 -17.82 22.22 14.45
CA LYS A 63 -17.49 23.22 15.49
C LYS A 63 -16.16 23.93 15.23
N GLN A 64 -15.47 23.59 14.14
CA GLN A 64 -14.21 24.18 13.70
C GLN A 64 -14.41 25.00 12.42
N LYS A 65 -13.43 25.82 12.05
CA LYS A 65 -13.50 26.70 10.87
C LYS A 65 -12.97 26.06 9.57
N GLY A 66 -12.74 24.74 9.55
CA GLY A 66 -12.03 24.06 8.45
C GLY A 66 -10.52 24.25 8.55
N ILE A 67 -9.83 24.26 7.41
CA ILE A 67 -8.38 24.53 7.35
C ILE A 67 -8.06 25.91 7.95
N SER A 68 -7.06 25.98 8.82
CA SER A 68 -6.72 27.17 9.60
C SER A 68 -6.06 28.27 8.76
N VAL A 69 -5.21 27.90 7.80
CA VAL A 69 -4.48 28.84 6.94
C VAL A 69 -4.91 28.64 5.50
N ILE A 70 -5.51 29.67 4.90
CA ILE A 70 -5.95 29.71 3.52
C ILE A 70 -5.14 30.80 2.82
N PHE A 71 -4.54 30.48 1.68
CA PHE A 71 -3.83 31.45 0.86
C PHE A 71 -4.82 32.07 -0.14
N GLU A 72 -4.71 33.39 -0.35
CA GLU A 72 -5.49 34.10 -1.36
C GLU A 72 -4.91 33.83 -2.75
N GLY A 73 -5.76 33.45 -3.71
CA GLY A 73 -5.35 33.09 -5.07
C GLY A 73 -5.61 31.63 -5.40
N SER A 74 -5.57 31.30 -6.68
CA SER A 74 -5.64 29.91 -7.14
C SER A 74 -4.28 29.21 -7.02
N ARG A 75 -4.30 27.88 -6.96
CA ARG A 75 -3.05 27.07 -6.89
C ARG A 75 -2.09 27.38 -8.05
N GLU A 76 -2.64 27.69 -9.22
CA GLU A 76 -1.90 27.98 -10.45
C GLU A 76 -1.06 29.25 -10.35
N GLU A 77 -1.55 30.25 -9.62
CA GLU A 77 -0.88 31.55 -9.43
C GLU A 77 0.42 31.41 -8.61
N PHE A 78 0.59 30.32 -7.85
CA PHE A 78 1.78 30.09 -7.03
C PHE A 78 2.87 29.27 -7.75
N PHE A 79 2.61 28.68 -8.92
CA PHE A 79 3.63 27.90 -9.63
C PHE A 79 4.83 28.73 -10.11
N PRO A 80 4.68 29.98 -10.57
CA PRO A 80 5.84 30.82 -10.89
C PRO A 80 6.74 31.06 -9.67
N GLU A 81 6.16 31.26 -8.48
CA GLU A 81 6.89 31.42 -7.21
C GLU A 81 7.69 30.13 -6.88
N LEU A 82 7.08 28.95 -7.06
CA LEU A 82 7.77 27.66 -6.90
C LEU A 82 8.93 27.48 -7.88
N MET A 83 8.73 27.78 -9.17
CA MET A 83 9.77 27.60 -10.19
C MET A 83 10.95 28.56 -9.97
N ALA A 84 10.68 29.81 -9.59
CA ALA A 84 11.71 30.78 -9.24
C ALA A 84 12.50 30.34 -8.00
N TRP A 85 11.81 29.94 -6.92
CA TRP A 85 12.44 29.44 -5.71
C TRP A 85 13.29 28.19 -5.97
N ALA A 86 12.80 27.28 -6.82
CA ALA A 86 13.55 26.08 -7.21
C ALA A 86 14.85 26.44 -7.95
N GLN A 87 14.78 27.39 -8.90
CA GLN A 87 15.95 27.86 -9.64
C GLN A 87 16.97 28.55 -8.72
N GLU A 88 16.50 29.42 -7.82
CA GLU A 88 17.35 30.10 -6.81
C GLU A 88 18.01 29.12 -5.84
N SER A 89 17.33 28.00 -5.54
CA SER A 89 17.82 26.95 -4.66
C SER A 89 18.74 25.94 -5.34
N GLY A 90 18.98 26.06 -6.66
CA GLY A 90 19.88 25.19 -7.42
C GLY A 90 19.26 23.93 -8.01
N ALA A 91 17.92 23.82 -8.03
CA ALA A 91 17.23 22.77 -8.77
C ALA A 91 17.24 23.04 -10.28
N SER A 92 17.16 21.98 -11.08
CA SER A 92 16.94 22.12 -12.52
C SER A 92 15.49 22.51 -12.81
N CYS A 93 15.30 23.67 -13.40
CA CYS A 93 13.99 24.15 -13.87
C CYS A 93 13.89 24.18 -15.40
N GLU A 94 14.96 23.82 -16.12
CA GLU A 94 14.99 23.88 -17.58
C GLU A 94 14.29 22.68 -18.23
N GLY A 95 13.58 22.92 -19.33
CA GLY A 95 12.94 21.86 -20.10
C GLY A 95 11.63 21.34 -19.50
N VAL A 96 11.17 21.89 -18.37
CA VAL A 96 9.94 21.47 -17.69
C VAL A 96 9.08 22.67 -17.28
N GLU A 97 7.76 22.49 -17.31
CA GLU A 97 6.80 23.43 -16.75
C GLU A 97 5.65 22.70 -16.05
N ILE A 98 4.93 23.40 -15.17
CA ILE A 98 3.76 22.82 -14.49
C ILE A 98 2.51 23.08 -15.33
N ALA A 99 1.78 22.03 -15.65
CA ALA A 99 0.55 22.10 -16.45
C ALA A 99 -0.58 21.26 -15.84
N ASN A 100 -1.82 21.62 -16.14
CA ASN A 100 -3.00 20.86 -15.73
C ASN A 100 -3.40 19.84 -16.80
N PHE A 101 -3.50 18.57 -16.41
CA PHE A 101 -3.86 17.46 -17.27
C PHE A 101 -5.23 16.87 -16.91
N ALA A 102 -6.02 16.57 -17.93
CA ALA A 102 -7.37 16.08 -17.77
C ALA A 102 -7.41 14.65 -17.22
N GLY A 103 -7.59 14.52 -15.89
CA GLY A 103 -7.78 13.23 -15.22
C GLY A 103 -6.81 13.00 -14.08
N GLU A 104 -5.56 13.44 -14.24
CA GLU A 104 -4.50 13.38 -13.22
C GLU A 104 -4.31 14.69 -12.45
N GLY A 105 -4.84 15.81 -12.95
CA GLY A 105 -4.64 17.14 -12.37
C GLY A 105 -3.30 17.73 -12.78
N PHE A 106 -2.67 18.50 -11.90
CA PHE A 106 -1.37 19.10 -12.21
C PHE A 106 -0.26 18.06 -12.36
N GLY A 107 0.61 18.29 -13.33
CA GLY A 107 1.78 17.47 -13.63
C GLY A 107 2.91 18.31 -14.23
N LEU A 108 4.05 17.68 -14.48
CA LEU A 108 5.12 18.30 -15.28
C LEU A 108 4.89 18.04 -16.77
N ARG A 109 5.08 19.08 -17.60
CA ARG A 109 5.08 19.03 -19.06
C ARG A 109 6.48 19.34 -19.57
N ALA A 110 6.92 18.61 -20.59
CA ALA A 110 8.19 18.90 -21.26
C ALA A 110 8.07 20.15 -22.14
N THR A 111 9.04 21.07 -22.06
CA THR A 111 9.14 22.26 -22.92
C THR A 111 10.17 22.12 -24.03
N LYS A 112 10.77 20.92 -24.13
CA LYS A 112 11.65 20.47 -25.21
C LYS A 112 11.56 18.94 -25.31
N ASP A 113 12.13 18.35 -26.35
CA ASP A 113 12.34 16.91 -26.41
C ASP A 113 13.31 16.46 -25.31
N ILE A 114 12.94 15.45 -24.54
CA ILE A 114 13.74 14.81 -23.49
C ILE A 114 13.91 13.33 -23.86
N LYS A 115 15.15 12.83 -23.88
CA LYS A 115 15.44 11.43 -24.21
C LYS A 115 15.34 10.52 -23.00
N ALA A 116 14.93 9.27 -23.21
CA ALA A 116 15.03 8.24 -22.18
C ALA A 116 16.45 8.22 -21.58
N GLU A 117 16.54 8.04 -20.26
CA GLU A 117 17.78 8.07 -19.48
C GLU A 117 18.48 9.44 -19.37
N GLU A 118 17.95 10.50 -19.99
CA GLU A 118 18.44 11.88 -19.78
C GLU A 118 18.15 12.35 -18.35
N LEU A 119 19.18 12.83 -17.65
CA LEU A 119 19.01 13.54 -16.37
C LEU A 119 18.38 14.91 -16.65
N PHE A 120 17.06 14.99 -16.45
CA PHE A 120 16.28 16.19 -16.74
C PHE A 120 15.84 16.95 -15.48
N LEU A 121 15.85 16.28 -14.31
CA LEU A 121 15.40 16.88 -13.05
C LEU A 121 16.29 16.51 -11.87
N TRP A 122 16.81 17.51 -11.14
CA TRP A 122 17.46 17.33 -9.85
C TRP A 122 17.00 18.36 -8.82
N ILE A 123 16.88 17.92 -7.55
CA ILE A 123 16.38 18.72 -6.43
C ILE A 123 17.39 18.65 -5.26
N PRO A 124 18.08 19.75 -4.93
CA PRO A 124 19.02 19.80 -3.80
C PRO A 124 18.35 19.51 -2.45
N ARG A 125 19.08 18.92 -1.49
CA ARG A 125 18.55 18.59 -0.15
C ARG A 125 17.95 19.80 0.57
N THR A 126 18.52 20.99 0.37
CA THR A 126 18.08 22.24 1.02
C THR A 126 16.63 22.59 0.74
N MET A 127 16.07 22.13 -0.39
CA MET A 127 14.65 22.33 -0.72
C MET A 127 13.71 21.33 -0.03
N LEU A 128 14.22 20.17 0.42
CA LEU A 128 13.36 19.11 0.95
C LEU A 128 12.87 19.44 2.35
N MET A 129 11.63 19.04 2.64
CA MET A 129 11.14 18.97 4.02
C MET A 129 11.38 17.56 4.55
N THR A 130 12.24 17.43 5.56
CA THR A 130 12.69 16.14 6.11
C THR A 130 12.33 15.99 7.59
N VAL A 131 12.51 14.79 8.15
CA VAL A 131 12.41 14.62 9.61
C VAL A 131 13.53 15.39 10.33
N GLU A 132 14.68 15.59 9.69
CA GLU A 132 15.80 16.39 10.18
C GLU A 132 15.45 17.89 10.22
N SER A 133 14.89 18.45 9.15
CA SER A 133 14.44 19.85 9.15
C SER A 133 13.33 20.08 10.19
N ALA A 134 12.45 19.09 10.39
CA ALA A 134 11.43 19.13 11.44
C ALA A 134 12.02 19.17 12.86
N LYS A 135 13.13 18.46 13.11
CA LYS A 135 13.83 18.50 14.40
C LYS A 135 14.48 19.85 14.66
N ASN A 136 14.93 20.51 13.60
CA ASN A 136 15.64 21.78 13.65
C ASN A 136 14.69 23.00 13.58
N SER A 137 13.38 22.79 13.40
CA SER A 137 12.38 23.85 13.34
C SER A 137 11.72 24.13 14.70
N VAL A 138 10.69 24.98 14.69
CA VAL A 138 9.86 25.28 15.87
C VAL A 138 9.23 24.03 16.51
N LEU A 139 9.13 22.92 15.75
CA LEU A 139 8.63 21.62 16.24
C LEU A 139 9.65 20.85 17.09
N GLY A 140 10.94 21.16 16.99
CA GLY A 140 12.06 20.46 17.65
C GLY A 140 11.90 20.22 19.16
N PRO A 141 11.48 21.23 19.96
CA PRO A 141 11.25 21.06 21.39
C PRO A 141 10.17 20.02 21.71
N LEU A 142 9.07 19.98 20.94
CA LEU A 142 8.03 18.96 21.10
C LEU A 142 8.51 17.59 20.63
N TYR A 143 9.20 17.54 19.48
CA TYR A 143 9.78 16.30 18.94
C TYR A 143 10.67 15.58 19.97
N SER A 144 11.49 16.35 20.70
CA SER A 144 12.43 15.79 21.69
C SER A 144 11.75 15.15 22.90
N GLN A 145 10.46 15.43 23.13
CA GLN A 145 9.71 14.97 24.29
C GLN A 145 8.61 13.95 23.93
N ASP A 146 8.12 13.98 22.69
CA ASP A 146 7.02 13.15 22.23
C ASP A 146 7.49 11.84 21.56
N ARG A 147 7.09 10.70 22.14
CA ARG A 147 7.50 9.37 21.63
C ARG A 147 6.88 9.02 20.29
N ILE A 148 5.70 9.55 19.97
CA ILE A 148 5.05 9.28 18.68
C ILE A 148 5.83 9.98 17.58
N LEU A 149 6.23 11.25 17.77
CA LEU A 149 7.06 11.98 16.81
C LEU A 149 8.42 11.32 16.58
N GLN A 150 9.05 10.80 17.64
CA GLN A 150 10.32 10.08 17.54
C GLN A 150 10.20 8.76 16.77
N ALA A 151 9.10 8.03 16.96
CA ALA A 151 8.89 6.73 16.34
C ALA A 151 8.28 6.80 14.93
N MET A 152 7.57 7.88 14.60
CA MET A 152 6.75 8.00 13.39
C MET A 152 7.14 9.24 12.57
N GLY A 153 8.17 9.10 11.72
CA GLY A 153 8.66 10.19 10.88
C GLY A 153 7.59 10.79 9.95
N ASN A 154 6.62 10.00 9.50
CA ASN A 154 5.49 10.48 8.69
C ASN A 154 4.55 11.42 9.46
N VAL A 155 4.33 11.15 10.75
CA VAL A 155 3.55 12.04 11.63
C VAL A 155 4.33 13.33 11.91
N THR A 156 5.65 13.20 12.11
CA THR A 156 6.55 14.35 12.29
C THR A 156 6.55 15.26 11.05
N LEU A 157 6.65 14.70 9.84
CA LEU A 157 6.51 15.48 8.61
C LEU A 157 5.16 16.17 8.50
N ALA A 158 4.07 15.53 8.91
CA ALA A 158 2.73 16.14 8.83
C ALA A 158 2.61 17.36 9.76
N LEU A 159 3.11 17.27 10.99
CA LEU A 159 3.13 18.43 11.89
C LEU A 159 4.13 19.50 11.45
N HIS A 160 5.29 19.11 10.93
CA HIS A 160 6.26 20.06 10.38
C HIS A 160 5.63 20.86 9.23
N LEU A 161 4.96 20.18 8.29
CA LEU A 161 4.25 20.81 7.19
C LEU A 161 3.19 21.82 7.67
N LEU A 162 2.45 21.51 8.75
CA LEU A 162 1.48 22.44 9.32
C LEU A 162 2.13 23.64 10.02
N CYS A 163 3.23 23.43 10.75
CA CYS A 163 3.97 24.51 11.38
C CYS A 163 4.52 25.48 10.33
N GLU A 164 5.16 24.97 9.29
CA GLU A 164 5.70 25.79 8.19
C GLU A 164 4.58 26.46 7.38
N ARG A 165 3.44 25.79 7.18
CA ARG A 165 2.26 26.38 6.51
C ARG A 165 1.74 27.61 7.25
N ALA A 166 1.82 27.59 8.58
CA ALA A 166 1.31 28.65 9.44
C ALA A 166 2.34 29.74 9.73
N ASP A 167 3.58 29.60 9.26
CA ASP A 167 4.63 30.59 9.38
C ASP A 167 4.78 31.39 8.06
N PRO A 168 4.39 32.68 8.02
CA PRO A 168 4.55 33.53 6.85
C PRO A 168 6.01 33.75 6.40
N SER A 169 6.97 33.42 7.26
CA SER A 169 8.41 33.55 6.98
C SER A 169 9.08 32.22 6.56
N SER A 170 8.31 31.13 6.47
CA SER A 170 8.86 29.82 6.15
C SER A 170 9.48 29.79 4.75
N PRO A 171 10.71 29.27 4.59
CA PRO A 171 11.37 29.17 3.29
C PRO A 171 10.66 28.17 2.36
N TRP A 172 9.82 27.28 2.89
CA TRP A 172 9.07 26.29 2.11
C TRP A 172 7.70 26.81 1.63
N LEU A 173 7.33 28.07 1.90
CA LEU A 173 6.05 28.63 1.44
C LEU A 173 5.81 28.49 -0.08
N PRO A 174 6.80 28.70 -0.99
CA PRO A 174 6.60 28.48 -2.42
C PRO A 174 6.12 27.05 -2.75
N TYR A 175 6.62 26.05 -2.02
CA TYR A 175 6.17 24.67 -2.13
C TYR A 175 4.81 24.44 -1.45
N ILE A 176 4.61 24.96 -0.23
CA ILE A 176 3.39 24.69 0.54
C ILE A 176 2.15 25.32 -0.11
N LYS A 177 2.28 26.51 -0.71
CA LYS A 177 1.21 27.18 -1.47
C LYS A 177 0.80 26.42 -2.73
N THR A 178 1.72 25.64 -3.31
CA THR A 178 1.49 24.85 -4.52
C THR A 178 1.03 23.43 -4.23
N LEU A 179 0.82 23.03 -2.96
CA LEU A 179 0.20 21.75 -2.62
C LEU A 179 -1.32 21.74 -2.93
N PRO A 180 -1.93 20.56 -3.20
CA PRO A 180 -3.37 20.44 -3.35
C PRO A 180 -4.13 20.91 -2.10
N GLY A 181 -5.27 21.59 -2.29
CA GLY A 181 -6.16 21.98 -1.17
C GLY A 181 -6.96 20.80 -0.60
N ASP A 182 -7.20 19.77 -1.41
CA ASP A 182 -7.89 18.54 -1.05
C ASP A 182 -7.26 17.32 -1.76
N TYR A 183 -7.61 16.13 -1.29
CA TYR A 183 -7.07 14.85 -1.79
C TYR A 183 -8.19 13.81 -1.92
N ASP A 184 -7.98 12.82 -2.78
CA ASP A 184 -8.90 11.71 -3.00
C ASP A 184 -8.56 10.45 -2.16
N THR A 185 -7.87 10.64 -1.03
CA THR A 185 -7.63 9.56 -0.06
C THR A 185 -8.92 9.18 0.69
N PRO A 186 -9.06 7.95 1.22
CA PRO A 186 -10.30 7.51 1.89
C PRO A 186 -10.71 8.36 3.12
N LEU A 187 -9.81 9.20 3.65
CA LEU A 187 -10.12 10.19 4.69
C LEU A 187 -11.10 11.28 4.23
N TYR A 188 -11.25 11.47 2.92
CA TYR A 188 -12.15 12.45 2.30
C TYR A 188 -13.43 11.81 1.77
N TYR A 189 -13.55 10.49 1.79
CA TYR A 189 -14.71 9.80 1.25
C TYR A 189 -15.94 10.04 2.11
N GLU A 190 -17.07 10.12 1.43
CA GLU A 190 -18.37 10.05 2.08
C GLU A 190 -18.66 8.63 2.58
N GLU A 191 -19.61 8.51 3.52
CA GLU A 191 -19.96 7.22 4.12
C GLU A 191 -20.39 6.22 3.03
N GLU A 192 -21.19 6.66 2.08
CA GLU A 192 -21.70 5.87 0.95
C GLU A 192 -20.57 5.38 0.04
N GLU A 193 -19.51 6.18 -0.11
CA GLU A 193 -18.35 5.83 -0.93
C GLU A 193 -17.52 4.72 -0.26
N VAL A 194 -17.29 4.84 1.06
CA VAL A 194 -16.63 3.78 1.84
C VAL A 194 -17.50 2.53 1.90
N HIS A 195 -18.83 2.68 1.94
CA HIS A 195 -19.76 1.55 1.94
C HIS A 195 -19.61 0.66 0.69
N HIS A 196 -19.17 1.20 -0.45
CA HIS A 196 -18.83 0.39 -1.62
C HIS A 196 -17.63 -0.56 -1.38
N LEU A 197 -16.76 -0.27 -0.43
CA LEU A 197 -15.62 -1.12 -0.10
C LEU A 197 -15.97 -2.26 0.86
N LEU A 198 -17.21 -2.30 1.41
CA LEU A 198 -17.65 -3.41 2.25
C LEU A 198 -17.48 -4.76 1.54
N SER A 199 -17.05 -5.75 2.34
CA SER A 199 -16.69 -7.10 1.89
C SER A 199 -15.46 -7.21 0.99
N THR A 200 -14.70 -6.12 0.74
CA THR A 200 -13.38 -6.19 0.09
C THR A 200 -12.27 -6.42 1.10
N GLN A 201 -11.05 -6.73 0.65
CA GLN A 201 -9.89 -6.84 1.55
C GLN A 201 -9.36 -5.46 2.00
N ALA A 202 -9.61 -4.42 1.21
CA ALA A 202 -9.09 -3.06 1.45
C ALA A 202 -9.85 -2.32 2.55
N ILE A 203 -11.10 -2.70 2.85
CA ILE A 203 -11.92 -2.00 3.84
C ILE A 203 -11.23 -1.92 5.21
N GLN A 204 -10.55 -2.98 5.64
CA GLN A 204 -9.87 -3.01 6.94
C GLN A 204 -8.76 -1.95 7.03
N ASP A 205 -8.03 -1.78 5.93
CA ASP A 205 -6.96 -0.79 5.84
C ASP A 205 -7.57 0.64 5.84
N VAL A 206 -8.72 0.86 5.19
CA VAL A 206 -9.47 2.14 5.22
C VAL A 206 -10.00 2.47 6.62
N LEU A 207 -10.67 1.52 7.29
CA LEU A 207 -11.21 1.73 8.63
C LEU A 207 -10.08 2.02 9.63
N SER A 208 -8.96 1.29 9.50
CA SER A 208 -7.77 1.50 10.33
C SER A 208 -7.14 2.87 10.08
N GLN A 209 -7.05 3.31 8.83
CA GLN A 209 -6.53 4.63 8.47
C GLN A 209 -7.36 5.76 9.10
N TYR A 210 -8.70 5.66 9.04
CA TYR A 210 -9.59 6.66 9.64
C TYR A 210 -9.45 6.68 11.17
N LYS A 211 -9.50 5.51 11.83
CA LYS A 211 -9.32 5.39 13.29
C LYS A 211 -7.95 5.91 13.75
N ASN A 212 -6.88 5.58 13.04
CA ASN A 212 -5.53 6.04 13.37
C ASN A 212 -5.39 7.56 13.24
N THR A 213 -5.90 8.14 12.14
CA THR A 213 -5.85 9.60 11.92
C THR A 213 -6.64 10.34 12.99
N ALA A 214 -7.86 9.88 13.30
CA ALA A 214 -8.68 10.47 14.36
C ALA A 214 -8.03 10.37 15.75
N ARG A 215 -7.41 9.22 16.06
CA ARG A 215 -6.65 9.04 17.32
C ARG A 215 -5.48 10.01 17.41
N GLN A 216 -4.67 10.09 16.35
CA GLN A 216 -3.49 10.95 16.33
C GLN A 216 -3.88 12.43 16.42
N TYR A 217 -4.89 12.86 15.67
CA TYR A 217 -5.42 14.21 15.80
C TYR A 217 -5.83 14.53 17.24
N ALA A 218 -6.65 13.68 17.86
CA ALA A 218 -7.13 13.92 19.22
C ALA A 218 -5.99 13.93 20.25
N TYR A 219 -5.01 13.04 20.07
CA TYR A 219 -3.79 13.00 20.87
C TYR A 219 -2.99 14.31 20.76
N PHE A 220 -2.62 14.71 19.53
CA PHE A 220 -1.81 15.91 19.33
C PHE A 220 -2.56 17.18 19.66
N TYR A 221 -3.88 17.23 19.48
CA TYR A 221 -4.69 18.36 19.95
C TYR A 221 -4.53 18.53 21.46
N LYS A 222 -4.67 17.45 22.23
CA LYS A 222 -4.48 17.49 23.69
C LYS A 222 -3.03 17.88 24.06
N VAL A 223 -2.03 17.29 23.41
CA VAL A 223 -0.61 17.61 23.66
C VAL A 223 -0.32 19.08 23.35
N ILE A 224 -0.70 19.57 22.17
CA ILE A 224 -0.49 20.96 21.77
C ILE A 224 -1.18 21.92 22.74
N GLN A 225 -2.40 21.62 23.19
CA GLN A 225 -3.12 22.51 24.11
C GLN A 225 -2.59 22.48 25.55
N THR A 226 -1.98 21.38 26.01
CA THR A 226 -1.60 21.23 27.43
C THR A 226 -0.09 21.31 27.71
N HIS A 227 0.76 20.98 26.75
CA HIS A 227 2.21 20.96 26.97
C HIS A 227 2.78 22.40 27.00
N LEU A 228 3.82 22.63 27.79
CA LEU A 228 4.45 23.97 27.92
C LEU A 228 5.34 24.32 26.73
N THR A 229 5.99 23.32 26.13
CA THR A 229 6.90 23.49 24.98
C THR A 229 6.19 23.85 23.68
N THR A 230 4.86 23.80 23.65
CA THR A 230 4.05 24.08 22.46
C THR A 230 3.58 25.53 22.39
N SER A 231 3.92 26.36 23.37
CA SER A 231 3.50 27.77 23.44
C SER A 231 3.93 28.61 22.24
N LYS A 232 5.03 28.24 21.59
CA LYS A 232 5.54 28.90 20.38
C LYS A 232 5.06 28.26 19.08
N LEU A 233 4.34 27.13 19.13
CA LEU A 233 3.85 26.48 17.91
C LEU A 233 2.67 27.29 17.36
N PRO A 234 2.66 27.62 16.05
CA PRO A 234 1.49 28.24 15.42
C PRO A 234 0.19 27.41 15.61
N LEU A 235 0.34 26.10 15.76
CA LEU A 235 -0.75 25.16 16.00
C LEU A 235 -1.44 25.34 17.36
N LYS A 236 -0.87 26.12 18.28
CA LYS A 236 -1.49 26.44 19.58
C LYS A 236 -2.77 27.24 19.39
N ASP A 237 -2.75 28.18 18.46
CA ASP A 237 -3.86 29.10 18.19
C ASP A 237 -4.93 28.43 17.31
N ALA A 238 -4.50 27.65 16.32
CA ALA A 238 -5.40 26.98 15.40
C ALA A 238 -4.84 25.62 14.96
N PHE A 239 -5.49 24.54 15.41
CA PHE A 239 -5.23 23.17 14.98
C PHE A 239 -6.55 22.40 14.87
N THR A 240 -7.00 22.19 13.63
CA THR A 240 -8.28 21.54 13.34
C THR A 240 -8.11 20.12 12.82
N PHE A 241 -9.20 19.35 12.80
CA PHE A 241 -9.17 18.03 12.17
C PHE A 241 -8.89 18.14 10.67
N ASP A 242 -9.36 19.20 10.01
CA ASP A 242 -9.14 19.40 8.58
C ASP A 242 -7.68 19.75 8.28
N ASP A 243 -7.00 20.49 9.16
CA ASP A 243 -5.54 20.69 9.07
C ASP A 243 -4.80 19.35 9.15
N TYR A 244 -5.10 18.56 10.19
CA TYR A 244 -4.40 17.30 10.40
C TYR A 244 -4.66 16.29 9.28
N ARG A 245 -5.91 16.19 8.83
CA ARG A 245 -6.30 15.36 7.69
C ARG A 245 -5.55 15.79 6.42
N TRP A 246 -5.52 17.08 6.12
CA TRP A 246 -4.79 17.61 4.96
C TRP A 246 -3.31 17.30 5.04
N ALA A 247 -2.69 17.48 6.21
CA ALA A 247 -1.26 17.24 6.39
C ALA A 247 -0.87 15.77 6.23
N VAL A 248 -1.61 14.84 6.87
CA VAL A 248 -1.31 13.41 6.71
C VAL A 248 -1.59 12.92 5.29
N SER A 249 -2.59 13.48 4.60
CA SER A 249 -2.86 13.17 3.19
C SER A 249 -1.78 13.71 2.27
N SER A 250 -1.28 14.93 2.53
CA SER A 250 -0.12 15.51 1.81
C SER A 250 1.10 14.60 1.96
N VAL A 251 1.42 14.20 3.19
CA VAL A 251 2.56 13.32 3.46
C VAL A 251 2.38 11.94 2.85
N MET A 252 1.26 11.25 3.06
CA MET A 252 1.13 9.87 2.57
C MET A 252 1.13 9.76 1.04
N THR A 253 0.65 10.79 0.34
CA THR A 253 0.57 10.82 -1.12
C THR A 253 1.89 11.20 -1.79
N ARG A 254 2.82 11.87 -1.08
CA ARG A 254 4.04 12.50 -1.64
C ARG A 254 5.36 12.18 -0.93
N GLN A 255 5.35 11.53 0.23
CA GLN A 255 6.57 11.23 0.98
C GLN A 255 7.46 10.20 0.28
N ASN A 256 8.77 10.38 0.43
CA ASN A 256 9.82 9.52 -0.11
C ASN A 256 10.80 9.13 0.99
N GLN A 257 11.49 8.00 0.79
CA GLN A 257 12.63 7.63 1.63
C GLN A 257 13.91 8.04 0.91
N ILE A 258 14.75 8.80 1.61
CA ILE A 258 16.07 9.22 1.12
C ILE A 258 17.13 8.89 2.18
N PRO A 259 18.40 8.74 1.81
CA PRO A 259 19.47 8.64 2.79
C PRO A 259 19.60 9.94 3.60
N THR A 260 20.03 9.80 4.86
CA THR A 260 20.52 10.91 5.68
C THR A 260 21.79 11.50 5.07
N GLU A 261 22.18 12.72 5.46
CA GLU A 261 23.37 13.42 4.95
C GLU A 261 24.66 12.58 5.07
N ASP A 262 24.77 11.78 6.13
CA ASP A 262 25.90 10.88 6.38
C ASP A 262 25.78 9.52 5.66
N GLY A 263 24.70 9.29 4.90
CA GLY A 263 24.41 8.04 4.21
C GLY A 263 24.14 6.82 5.12
N SER A 264 24.13 6.99 6.45
CA SER A 264 24.10 5.87 7.39
C SER A 264 22.70 5.30 7.63
N ARG A 265 21.66 6.12 7.42
CA ARG A 265 20.26 5.80 7.69
C ARG A 265 19.36 6.33 6.58
N VAL A 266 18.09 5.95 6.65
CA VAL A 266 17.04 6.50 5.80
C VAL A 266 16.16 7.45 6.61
N THR A 267 15.73 8.53 5.98
CA THR A 267 14.76 9.50 6.52
C THR A 267 13.60 9.67 5.54
N LEU A 268 12.49 10.22 6.02
CA LEU A 268 11.35 10.57 5.18
C LEU A 268 11.48 12.03 4.73
N ALA A 269 11.13 12.28 3.47
CA ALA A 269 11.19 13.61 2.88
C ALA A 269 10.00 13.90 1.95
N LEU A 270 9.60 15.17 1.89
CA LEU A 270 8.84 15.76 0.78
C LEU A 270 9.83 16.41 -0.18
N ILE A 271 9.68 16.17 -1.48
CA ILE A 271 10.62 16.60 -2.52
C ILE A 271 9.89 17.57 -3.46
N PRO A 272 9.99 18.90 -3.24
CA PRO A 272 9.33 19.89 -4.07
C PRO A 272 9.71 19.77 -5.54
N LEU A 273 8.83 20.26 -6.42
CA LEU A 273 8.93 20.20 -7.89
C LEU A 273 8.89 18.77 -8.46
N TRP A 274 9.78 17.87 -8.04
CA TRP A 274 9.79 16.47 -8.49
C TRP A 274 8.48 15.73 -8.16
N ASP A 275 7.88 15.99 -7.00
CA ASP A 275 6.63 15.32 -6.61
C ASP A 275 5.40 15.75 -7.44
N MET A 276 5.57 16.70 -8.37
CA MET A 276 4.56 17.07 -9.36
C MET A 276 4.47 16.06 -10.50
N CYS A 277 5.48 15.22 -10.74
CA CYS A 277 5.39 14.17 -11.76
C CYS A 277 4.29 13.15 -11.42
N ASN A 278 3.40 12.87 -12.37
CA ASN A 278 2.34 11.87 -12.19
C ASN A 278 2.83 10.44 -12.45
N HIS A 279 2.01 9.45 -12.08
CA HIS A 279 2.35 8.03 -12.19
C HIS A 279 2.04 7.42 -13.58
N THR A 280 2.99 6.65 -14.12
CA THR A 280 2.76 5.65 -15.18
C THR A 280 3.48 4.33 -14.87
N ASN A 281 3.20 3.24 -15.61
CA ASN A 281 3.95 1.98 -15.48
C ASN A 281 5.41 2.16 -15.96
N GLY A 282 6.36 1.51 -15.29
CA GLY A 282 7.76 1.59 -15.68
C GLY A 282 8.69 0.98 -14.64
N LEU A 283 9.91 1.51 -14.56
CA LEU A 283 10.90 1.21 -13.53
C LEU A 283 11.23 2.49 -12.75
N ILE A 284 11.76 2.35 -11.55
CA ILE A 284 12.17 3.51 -10.74
C ILE A 284 13.41 4.12 -11.42
N THR A 285 13.29 5.37 -11.85
CA THR A 285 14.36 6.16 -12.49
C THR A 285 14.78 7.37 -11.67
N THR A 286 14.37 7.42 -10.40
CA THR A 286 14.77 8.44 -9.45
C THR A 286 15.68 7.83 -8.40
N GLY A 287 16.84 8.45 -8.19
CA GLY A 287 17.83 8.08 -7.19
C GLY A 287 18.19 9.28 -6.32
N TYR A 288 18.96 9.00 -5.26
CA TYR A 288 19.57 10.04 -4.45
C TYR A 288 21.08 10.02 -4.69
N ASN A 289 21.63 11.15 -5.12
CA ASN A 289 23.06 11.35 -5.29
C ASN A 289 23.62 11.92 -3.99
N LEU A 290 24.40 11.12 -3.25
CA LEU A 290 25.04 11.52 -1.99
C LEU A 290 26.24 12.44 -2.20
N GLU A 291 26.90 12.39 -3.36
CA GLU A 291 28.08 13.21 -3.65
C GLU A 291 27.67 14.67 -3.88
N ASP A 292 26.58 14.87 -4.63
CA ASP A 292 26.01 16.20 -4.92
C ASP A 292 24.87 16.61 -3.94
N ASP A 293 24.59 15.76 -2.94
CA ASP A 293 23.51 15.90 -1.95
C ASP A 293 22.15 16.35 -2.52
N ARG A 294 21.67 15.63 -3.54
CA ARG A 294 20.45 15.96 -4.28
C ARG A 294 19.69 14.73 -4.77
N CYS A 295 18.38 14.87 -4.95
CA CYS A 295 17.57 13.90 -5.67
C CYS A 295 17.81 14.06 -7.17
N GLU A 296 17.96 12.98 -7.93
CA GLU A 296 18.16 12.99 -9.37
C GLU A 296 17.13 12.09 -10.05
N CYS A 297 16.52 12.57 -11.13
CA CYS A 297 15.53 11.84 -11.90
C CYS A 297 15.95 11.83 -13.37
N VAL A 298 16.16 10.62 -13.90
CA VAL A 298 16.34 10.42 -15.34
C VAL A 298 14.99 10.09 -15.99
N ALA A 299 14.83 10.48 -17.25
CA ALA A 299 13.59 10.27 -17.98
C ALA A 299 13.30 8.77 -18.14
N LEU A 300 12.08 8.36 -17.78
CA LEU A 300 11.63 6.96 -17.86
C LEU A 300 11.52 6.46 -19.32
N GLN A 301 11.24 7.37 -20.24
CA GLN A 301 11.06 7.14 -21.66
C GLN A 301 11.32 8.45 -22.42
N ASP A 302 11.33 8.41 -23.74
CA ASP A 302 11.33 9.63 -24.55
C ASP A 302 10.05 10.44 -24.28
N TYR A 303 10.20 11.75 -24.07
CA TYR A 303 9.12 12.73 -23.97
C TYR A 303 9.31 13.79 -25.06
N LYS A 304 8.28 14.04 -25.85
CA LYS A 304 8.27 15.14 -26.81
C LYS A 304 7.88 16.44 -26.14
N GLU A 305 8.26 17.55 -26.76
CA GLU A 305 7.75 18.86 -26.37
C GLU A 305 6.22 18.83 -26.24
N ASN A 306 5.71 19.42 -25.16
CA ASN A 306 4.31 19.45 -24.76
C ASN A 306 3.72 18.13 -24.22
N GLU A 307 4.50 17.05 -24.11
CA GLU A 307 4.06 15.81 -23.46
C GLU A 307 4.17 15.89 -21.93
N GLN A 308 3.26 15.17 -21.25
CA GLN A 308 3.34 15.01 -19.81
C GLN A 308 4.51 14.10 -19.44
N ILE A 309 5.34 14.57 -18.52
CA ILE A 309 6.43 13.81 -17.93
C ILE A 309 5.87 12.98 -16.78
N TYR A 310 6.10 11.68 -16.85
CA TYR A 310 5.64 10.71 -15.85
C TYR A 310 6.82 10.04 -15.15
N ILE A 311 6.58 9.54 -13.94
CA ILE A 311 7.50 8.68 -13.23
C ILE A 311 6.80 7.39 -12.78
N PHE A 312 7.58 6.38 -12.41
CA PHE A 312 7.06 5.17 -11.78
C PHE A 312 7.16 5.24 -10.26
N TYR A 313 6.04 5.46 -9.57
CA TYR A 313 5.93 5.55 -8.10
C TYR A 313 6.34 4.27 -7.35
N GLY A 314 6.63 3.17 -8.06
CA GLY A 314 6.99 1.88 -7.50
C GLY A 314 5.90 0.82 -7.65
N THR A 315 6.24 -0.40 -7.24
CA THR A 315 5.44 -1.62 -7.46
C THR A 315 4.27 -1.76 -6.47
N ARG A 316 3.41 -0.73 -6.40
CA ARG A 316 2.23 -0.69 -5.51
C ARG A 316 1.01 -1.33 -6.15
N SER A 317 0.17 -1.92 -5.33
CA SER A 317 -1.16 -2.42 -5.70
C SER A 317 -2.15 -1.27 -5.85
N ASN A 318 -3.28 -1.51 -6.51
CA ASN A 318 -4.34 -0.51 -6.55
C ASN A 318 -4.99 -0.26 -5.19
N ALA A 319 -4.90 -1.22 -4.25
CA ALA A 319 -5.33 -0.99 -2.87
C ALA A 319 -4.46 0.09 -2.21
N GLU A 320 -3.14 -0.04 -2.37
CA GLU A 320 -2.17 0.93 -1.85
C GLU A 320 -2.29 2.28 -2.57
N PHE A 321 -2.46 2.32 -3.90
CA PHE A 321 -2.67 3.59 -4.62
C PHE A 321 -3.95 4.31 -4.18
N VAL A 322 -5.06 3.60 -3.98
CA VAL A 322 -6.30 4.23 -3.50
C VAL A 322 -6.12 4.76 -2.08
N ILE A 323 -5.58 3.94 -1.17
CA ILE A 323 -5.53 4.27 0.26
C ILE A 323 -4.46 5.32 0.58
N HIS A 324 -3.30 5.23 -0.07
CA HIS A 324 -2.13 6.05 0.26
C HIS A 324 -1.81 7.13 -0.79
N ASN A 325 -2.24 6.98 -2.04
CA ASN A 325 -2.01 7.98 -3.09
C ASN A 325 -3.29 8.67 -3.59
N GLY A 326 -4.47 8.22 -3.18
CA GLY A 326 -5.75 8.81 -3.56
C GLY A 326 -6.19 8.55 -5.00
N PHE A 327 -5.58 7.61 -5.73
CA PHE A 327 -5.98 7.31 -7.11
C PHE A 327 -6.08 5.82 -7.41
N PHE A 328 -6.81 5.48 -8.46
CA PHE A 328 -6.92 4.11 -8.97
C PHE A 328 -6.27 4.04 -10.36
N PHE A 329 -5.28 3.16 -10.53
CA PHE A 329 -4.56 3.03 -11.79
C PHE A 329 -5.11 1.90 -12.67
N GLN A 330 -5.65 2.26 -13.83
CA GLN A 330 -6.41 1.36 -14.69
C GLN A 330 -5.56 0.27 -15.36
N GLU A 331 -4.25 0.40 -15.52
CA GLU A 331 -3.44 -0.66 -16.14
C GLU A 331 -2.26 -1.07 -15.26
N ASN A 332 -2.49 -1.07 -13.94
CA ASN A 332 -1.48 -1.46 -12.97
C ASN A 332 -1.00 -2.91 -13.19
N ALA A 333 0.25 -3.02 -13.64
CA ALA A 333 0.96 -4.28 -13.89
C ALA A 333 1.40 -5.00 -12.60
N HIS A 334 1.44 -4.29 -11.47
CA HIS A 334 1.88 -4.76 -10.15
C HIS A 334 0.72 -4.98 -9.17
N ASP A 335 -0.52 -4.93 -9.66
CA ASP A 335 -1.71 -5.10 -8.84
C ASP A 335 -1.79 -6.52 -8.25
N ARG A 336 -2.20 -6.61 -6.99
CA ARG A 336 -2.19 -7.85 -6.21
C ARG A 336 -3.24 -7.84 -5.11
N VAL A 337 -3.68 -9.03 -4.70
CA VAL A 337 -4.58 -9.24 -3.56
C VAL A 337 -3.93 -10.15 -2.52
N LYS A 338 -4.31 -9.97 -1.25
CA LYS A 338 -3.76 -10.74 -0.13
C LYS A 338 -4.47 -12.10 -0.02
N ILE A 339 -3.74 -13.17 0.30
CA ILE A 339 -4.30 -14.50 0.64
C ILE A 339 -3.60 -15.06 1.87
N LYS A 340 -4.37 -15.23 2.96
CA LYS A 340 -3.86 -15.84 4.19
C LYS A 340 -3.89 -17.37 4.08
N LEU A 341 -2.74 -18.02 4.19
CA LEU A 341 -2.62 -19.48 4.18
C LEU A 341 -1.77 -19.93 5.37
N GLY A 342 -2.09 -21.11 5.90
CA GLY A 342 -1.34 -21.71 7.00
C GLY A 342 -1.58 -23.20 7.09
N VAL A 343 -0.58 -23.94 7.55
CA VAL A 343 -0.69 -25.36 7.87
C VAL A 343 -1.45 -25.50 9.19
N SER A 344 -2.51 -26.33 9.21
CA SER A 344 -3.31 -26.52 10.42
C SER A 344 -2.51 -27.27 11.47
N LYS A 345 -2.56 -26.82 12.73
CA LYS A 345 -1.96 -27.54 13.86
C LYS A 345 -2.61 -28.92 14.10
N SER A 346 -3.85 -29.10 13.66
CA SER A 346 -4.56 -30.40 13.73
C SER A 346 -4.16 -31.37 12.62
N GLU A 347 -3.34 -30.95 11.66
CA GLU A 347 -2.90 -31.82 10.58
C GLU A 347 -1.85 -32.82 11.07
N ARG A 348 -2.03 -34.10 10.75
CA ARG A 348 -1.11 -35.18 11.15
C ARG A 348 0.35 -34.93 10.76
N LEU A 349 0.57 -34.27 9.62
CA LEU A 349 1.90 -33.92 9.09
C LEU A 349 2.36 -32.51 9.48
N TYR A 350 1.71 -31.85 10.45
CA TYR A 350 2.02 -30.46 10.82
C TYR A 350 3.49 -30.26 11.16
N ALA A 351 4.05 -31.05 12.09
CA ALA A 351 5.43 -30.90 12.55
C ALA A 351 6.43 -31.01 11.39
N MET A 352 6.23 -31.99 10.52
CA MET A 352 7.06 -32.20 9.33
C MET A 352 6.92 -31.06 8.32
N LYS A 353 5.70 -30.61 8.01
CA LYS A 353 5.47 -29.49 7.09
C LYS A 353 6.04 -28.19 7.64
N ALA A 354 5.90 -27.93 8.94
CA ALA A 354 6.44 -26.75 9.61
C ALA A 354 7.97 -26.73 9.55
N GLU A 355 8.63 -27.87 9.79
CA GLU A 355 10.10 -27.99 9.70
C GLU A 355 10.62 -27.73 8.29
N VAL A 356 9.97 -28.32 7.27
CA VAL A 356 10.35 -28.09 5.86
C VAL A 356 10.16 -26.62 5.47
N LEU A 357 9.06 -25.99 5.90
CA LEU A 357 8.82 -24.57 5.68
C LEU A 357 9.87 -23.70 6.39
N ALA A 358 10.20 -24.00 7.64
CA ALA A 358 11.20 -23.26 8.42
C ALA A 358 12.59 -23.31 7.77
N ARG A 359 13.02 -24.48 7.28
CA ARG A 359 14.28 -24.62 6.52
C ARG A 359 14.30 -23.84 5.23
N ALA A 360 13.14 -23.67 4.59
CA ALA A 360 12.98 -22.84 3.39
C ALA A 360 12.82 -21.33 3.72
N GLY A 361 12.88 -20.93 4.99
CA GLY A 361 12.64 -19.53 5.42
C GLY A 361 11.19 -19.08 5.23
N ILE A 362 10.24 -20.01 5.18
CA ILE A 362 8.81 -19.73 4.97
C ILE A 362 8.05 -19.94 6.29
N PRO A 363 7.24 -18.98 6.76
CA PRO A 363 6.42 -19.18 7.95
C PRO A 363 5.33 -20.25 7.74
N SER A 364 5.00 -21.01 8.78
CA SER A 364 3.94 -22.02 8.74
C SER A 364 2.53 -21.43 8.55
N SER A 365 2.37 -20.13 8.79
CA SER A 365 1.18 -19.33 8.49
C SER A 365 1.60 -17.93 8.09
N SER A 366 1.19 -17.48 6.91
CA SER A 366 1.54 -16.15 6.38
C SER A 366 0.43 -15.56 5.51
N ILE A 367 0.55 -14.28 5.20
CA ILE A 367 -0.25 -13.59 4.19
C ILE A 367 0.60 -13.51 2.92
N PHE A 368 0.17 -14.21 1.89
CA PHE A 368 0.81 -14.20 0.57
C PHE A 368 0.08 -13.25 -0.38
N ALA A 369 0.66 -13.02 -1.56
CA ALA A 369 0.05 -12.20 -2.61
C ALA A 369 -0.33 -13.07 -3.83
N LEU A 370 -1.47 -12.74 -4.45
CA LEU A 370 -1.82 -13.18 -5.79
C LEU A 370 -1.70 -12.00 -6.75
N HIS A 371 -0.84 -12.14 -7.75
CA HIS A 371 -0.50 -11.08 -8.71
C HIS A 371 -1.38 -11.16 -9.96
N CYS A 372 -1.51 -10.03 -10.66
CA CYS A 372 -2.17 -10.00 -11.96
C CYS A 372 -1.32 -10.50 -13.13
N SER A 373 -0.01 -10.62 -12.93
CA SER A 373 0.96 -11.16 -13.87
C SER A 373 0.79 -12.68 -14.06
N ASP A 374 1.47 -13.22 -15.07
CA ASP A 374 1.64 -14.65 -15.27
C ASP A 374 3.11 -15.03 -15.05
N PRO A 375 3.45 -15.92 -14.09
CA PRO A 375 2.56 -16.62 -13.16
C PRO A 375 1.95 -15.71 -12.08
N PRO A 376 0.74 -16.01 -11.55
CA PRO A 376 0.07 -15.18 -10.55
C PRO A 376 0.52 -15.45 -9.11
N ILE A 377 1.47 -16.37 -8.90
CA ILE A 377 1.98 -16.74 -7.59
C ILE A 377 3.50 -16.56 -7.56
N SER A 378 4.03 -16.07 -6.44
CA SER A 378 5.48 -15.95 -6.24
C SER A 378 6.13 -17.32 -6.01
N ALA A 379 7.45 -17.37 -6.14
CA ALA A 379 8.24 -18.57 -5.82
C ALA A 379 8.00 -19.03 -4.37
N GLN A 380 7.90 -18.09 -3.43
CA GLN A 380 7.61 -18.36 -2.02
C GLN A 380 6.23 -18.99 -1.82
N LEU A 381 5.19 -18.45 -2.46
CA LEU A 381 3.84 -19.01 -2.38
C LEU A 381 3.78 -20.39 -3.06
N LEU A 382 4.47 -20.59 -4.17
CA LEU A 382 4.56 -21.89 -4.83
C LEU A 382 5.24 -22.94 -3.93
N ALA A 383 6.36 -22.58 -3.29
CA ALA A 383 7.05 -23.45 -2.34
C ALA A 383 6.14 -23.79 -1.14
N PHE A 384 5.45 -22.79 -0.58
CA PHE A 384 4.46 -23.01 0.48
C PHE A 384 3.39 -24.01 0.04
N LEU A 385 2.78 -23.81 -1.14
CA LEU A 385 1.71 -24.68 -1.65
C LEU A 385 2.19 -26.11 -1.92
N ARG A 386 3.42 -26.30 -2.38
CA ARG A 386 4.03 -27.63 -2.55
C ARG A 386 4.16 -28.37 -1.22
N VAL A 387 4.66 -27.70 -0.18
CA VAL A 387 4.75 -28.28 1.16
C VAL A 387 3.36 -28.50 1.77
N PHE A 388 2.44 -27.55 1.57
CA PHE A 388 1.06 -27.65 2.02
C PHE A 388 0.34 -28.88 1.43
N CYS A 389 0.63 -29.26 0.19
CA CYS A 389 0.06 -30.43 -0.48
C CYS A 389 0.90 -31.72 -0.34
N MET A 390 1.97 -31.72 0.46
CA MET A 390 2.86 -32.86 0.62
C MET A 390 2.16 -34.04 1.33
N THR A 391 2.45 -35.26 0.84
CA THR A 391 2.08 -36.55 1.45
C THR A 391 3.32 -37.28 1.96
N GLU A 392 3.15 -38.25 2.86
CA GLU A 392 4.26 -38.96 3.53
C GLU A 392 5.27 -39.63 2.58
N GLY A 393 4.81 -40.14 1.44
CA GLY A 393 5.68 -40.86 0.48
C GLY A 393 6.58 -39.96 -0.38
N LYS A 394 6.42 -38.63 -0.37
CA LYS A 394 7.18 -37.67 -1.20
C LYS A 394 8.25 -36.89 -0.44
N THR A 395 8.54 -37.31 0.80
CA THR A 395 9.39 -36.63 1.77
C THR A 395 10.86 -36.51 1.35
N ALA A 396 11.42 -37.53 0.69
CA ALA A 396 12.81 -37.51 0.24
C ALA A 396 13.05 -36.63 -1.01
N LEU A 397 12.09 -36.57 -1.94
CA LEU A 397 12.29 -35.93 -3.25
C LEU A 397 12.22 -34.39 -3.18
N ILE A 398 11.47 -33.83 -2.23
CA ILE A 398 11.28 -32.37 -2.10
C ILE A 398 12.34 -31.73 -1.18
N PHE A 399 12.98 -32.51 -0.30
CA PHE A 399 14.16 -32.04 0.44
C PHE A 399 15.25 -31.51 -0.51
N ALA A 400 15.38 -32.10 -1.70
CA ALA A 400 16.27 -31.64 -2.76
C ALA A 400 15.72 -30.44 -3.58
N LEU A 401 14.40 -30.31 -3.74
CA LEU A 401 13.76 -29.25 -4.55
C LEU A 401 13.47 -27.96 -3.77
N ALA A 402 13.34 -28.02 -2.45
CA ALA A 402 13.20 -26.81 -1.63
C ALA A 402 14.50 -26.00 -1.56
N CYS A 403 15.65 -26.64 -1.83
CA CYS A 403 16.97 -26.03 -1.82
C CYS A 403 17.48 -25.59 -3.21
N CYS A 404 16.78 -25.92 -4.31
CA CYS A 404 17.25 -25.66 -5.68
C CYS A 404 16.11 -25.24 -6.63
N VAL A 405 16.28 -24.12 -7.33
CA VAL A 405 15.57 -23.76 -8.58
C VAL A 405 16.67 -23.58 -9.63
N PRO A 406 16.60 -24.15 -10.86
CA PRO A 406 15.44 -24.22 -11.76
C PRO A 406 15.04 -25.64 -12.22
N PRO A 407 13.85 -25.81 -12.87
CA PRO A 407 13.42 -27.13 -13.30
C PRO A 407 14.14 -27.55 -14.59
N VAL A 408 15.12 -28.44 -14.48
CA VAL A 408 15.58 -29.26 -15.61
C VAL A 408 14.56 -30.38 -15.81
N SER A 409 13.50 -30.12 -16.59
CA SER A 409 12.94 -31.05 -17.58
C SER A 409 11.61 -30.50 -18.13
N ARG A 410 11.41 -30.66 -19.44
CA ARG A 410 10.25 -30.20 -20.23
C ARG A 410 8.92 -30.91 -19.89
N ARG A 411 8.74 -31.49 -18.70
CA ARG A 411 7.47 -32.10 -18.26
C ARG A 411 6.96 -31.40 -16.99
N ARG A 412 6.04 -30.44 -17.16
CA ARG A 412 5.34 -29.79 -16.04
C ARG A 412 4.53 -30.84 -15.27
N PRO A 413 4.75 -31.07 -13.96
CA PRO A 413 3.87 -31.91 -13.16
C PRO A 413 2.49 -31.25 -13.07
N ARG A 414 1.42 -32.01 -13.34
CA ARG A 414 0.04 -31.56 -13.07
C ARG A 414 -0.20 -31.60 -11.56
N ASP A 415 -0.04 -30.48 -10.87
CA ASP A 415 -0.34 -30.38 -9.44
C ASP A 415 -1.84 -30.10 -9.20
N LEU A 416 -2.69 -31.10 -9.45
CA LEU A 416 -4.14 -31.08 -9.17
C LEU A 416 -4.47 -30.72 -7.70
N ASN A 417 -3.52 -30.93 -6.77
CA ASN A 417 -3.68 -30.63 -5.35
C ASN A 417 -3.52 -29.13 -5.04
N ILE A 418 -2.71 -28.40 -5.81
CA ILE A 418 -2.58 -26.94 -5.67
C ILE A 418 -3.88 -26.25 -6.11
N GLU A 419 -4.51 -26.78 -7.16
CA GLU A 419 -5.83 -26.33 -7.62
C GLU A 419 -6.91 -26.54 -6.55
N ARG A 420 -6.93 -27.71 -5.89
CA ARG A 420 -7.83 -27.99 -4.75
C ARG A 420 -7.57 -27.09 -3.55
N ALA A 421 -6.31 -26.82 -3.21
CA ALA A 421 -5.95 -25.92 -2.10
C ALA A 421 -6.42 -24.48 -2.34
N LEU A 422 -6.30 -23.99 -3.58
CA LEU A 422 -6.83 -22.67 -3.99
C LEU A 422 -8.36 -22.68 -4.13
N MET A 423 -8.96 -23.79 -4.57
CA MET A 423 -10.43 -23.96 -4.68
C MET A 423 -11.16 -24.08 -3.33
N CYS A 424 -10.53 -24.59 -2.26
CA CYS A 424 -11.16 -24.66 -0.93
C CYS A 424 -11.57 -23.28 -0.37
N ARG A 425 -11.01 -22.18 -0.88
CA ARG A 425 -11.45 -20.81 -0.57
C ARG A 425 -12.47 -20.21 -1.55
N ARG A 426 -12.98 -20.97 -2.52
CA ARG A 426 -14.11 -20.54 -3.38
C ARG A 426 -15.36 -20.15 -2.57
N ARG A 427 -15.48 -20.63 -1.33
CA ARG A 427 -16.50 -20.19 -0.34
C ARG A 427 -16.33 -18.74 0.15
N GLY A 428 -15.16 -18.12 0.00
CA GLY A 428 -14.92 -16.70 0.32
C GLY A 428 -15.54 -15.74 -0.71
N LEU A 429 -15.73 -16.17 -1.96
CA LEU A 429 -16.34 -15.36 -3.02
C LEU A 429 -17.84 -15.16 -2.84
N SER A 430 -18.54 -16.05 -2.13
CA SER A 430 -19.97 -15.87 -1.85
C SER A 430 -20.25 -14.74 -0.85
N LYS A 431 -19.21 -14.18 -0.21
CA LYS A 431 -19.33 -13.03 0.72
C LYS A 431 -19.36 -11.67 0.03
N TYR A 432 -19.06 -11.59 -1.27
CA TYR A 432 -19.16 -10.35 -2.03
C TYR A 432 -20.61 -10.13 -2.49
N ARG A 433 -21.27 -9.05 -2.05
CA ARG A 433 -22.62 -8.67 -2.52
C ARG A 433 -22.62 -8.47 -4.05
N ARG A 434 -23.59 -9.08 -4.74
CA ARG A 434 -23.86 -8.85 -6.17
C ARG A 434 -24.41 -7.43 -6.32
N GLY A 435 -23.72 -6.60 -7.08
CA GLY A 435 -24.24 -5.32 -7.57
C GLY A 435 -23.91 -5.24 -9.05
N GLU A 436 -24.93 -5.33 -9.90
CA GLU A 436 -24.83 -4.98 -11.31
C GLU A 436 -24.60 -3.48 -11.42
N CYS A 437 -23.65 -3.01 -12.23
CA CYS A 437 -23.52 -1.58 -12.52
C CYS A 437 -22.80 -1.32 -13.84
N ARG A 438 -23.61 -0.92 -14.84
CA ARG A 438 -23.18 -0.38 -16.14
C ARG A 438 -22.16 0.74 -15.97
N MET A 439 -21.26 0.87 -16.95
CA MET A 439 -20.21 1.89 -16.99
C MET A 439 -20.82 3.23 -17.43
N GLY A 440 -21.21 4.07 -16.47
CA GLY A 440 -21.48 5.50 -16.72
C GLY A 440 -20.20 6.30 -16.49
N LYS A 441 -19.89 7.24 -17.39
CA LYS A 441 -18.85 8.27 -17.19
C LYS A 441 -19.38 9.28 -16.15
N GLU A 442 -18.88 9.23 -14.93
CA GLU A 442 -19.14 10.28 -13.92
C GLU A 442 -17.81 10.76 -13.32
N ARG A 443 -17.69 12.08 -13.14
CA ARG A 443 -16.54 12.80 -12.57
C ARG A 443 -16.62 12.79 -11.03
N LYS A 444 -15.45 12.66 -10.37
CA LYS A 444 -15.17 12.77 -8.90
C LYS A 444 -15.63 11.58 -8.00
N PRO A 445 -15.18 11.48 -6.72
CA PRO A 445 -14.48 10.33 -6.08
C PRO A 445 -15.21 8.97 -5.99
N ALA A 446 -16.52 8.94 -6.24
CA ALA A 446 -17.28 7.71 -6.48
C ALA A 446 -16.59 6.79 -7.51
N GLY A 447 -15.82 7.36 -8.44
CA GLY A 447 -15.03 6.63 -9.42
C GLY A 447 -13.98 5.68 -8.83
N ALA A 448 -13.13 6.10 -7.89
CA ALA A 448 -11.98 5.29 -7.46
C ALA A 448 -12.41 4.08 -6.62
N ALA A 449 -13.25 4.29 -5.60
CA ALA A 449 -13.80 3.22 -4.75
C ALA A 449 -14.61 2.21 -5.57
N ARG A 450 -15.49 2.69 -6.46
CA ARG A 450 -16.28 1.80 -7.35
C ARG A 450 -15.41 1.06 -8.35
N ARG A 451 -14.41 1.71 -8.97
CA ARG A 451 -13.46 1.07 -9.89
C ARG A 451 -12.65 -0.01 -9.17
N TYR A 452 -12.17 0.28 -7.96
CA TYR A 452 -11.47 -0.70 -7.12
C TYR A 452 -12.36 -1.91 -6.81
N GLN A 453 -13.58 -1.70 -6.30
CA GLN A 453 -14.50 -2.78 -5.95
C GLN A 453 -14.83 -3.68 -7.15
N LYS A 454 -15.09 -3.09 -8.33
CA LYS A 454 -15.35 -3.83 -9.58
C LYS A 454 -14.17 -4.72 -9.95
N ARG A 455 -12.95 -4.20 -9.82
CA ARG A 455 -11.72 -4.87 -10.23
C ARG A 455 -11.27 -5.94 -9.24
N ASP A 456 -11.36 -5.71 -7.93
CA ASP A 456 -11.09 -6.72 -6.89
C ASP A 456 -11.98 -7.95 -7.10
N LYS A 457 -13.30 -7.73 -7.27
CA LYS A 457 -14.29 -8.78 -7.58
C LYS A 457 -13.96 -9.53 -8.88
N TRP A 458 -13.63 -8.80 -9.95
CA TRP A 458 -13.25 -9.41 -11.24
C TRP A 458 -11.96 -10.22 -11.14
N ARG A 459 -10.93 -9.74 -10.42
CA ARG A 459 -9.61 -10.36 -10.32
C ARG A 459 -9.63 -11.65 -9.51
N ILE A 460 -10.30 -11.68 -8.35
CA ILE A 460 -10.43 -12.93 -7.58
C ILE A 460 -11.16 -13.98 -8.43
N LYS A 461 -12.26 -13.59 -9.10
CA LYS A 461 -13.03 -14.48 -9.98
C LYS A 461 -12.19 -14.95 -11.19
N ASN A 462 -11.45 -14.07 -11.86
CA ASN A 462 -10.68 -14.41 -13.06
C ASN A 462 -9.36 -15.11 -12.79
N THR A 463 -8.67 -14.85 -11.69
CA THR A 463 -7.46 -15.59 -11.31
C THR A 463 -7.82 -17.05 -11.02
N ILE A 464 -8.93 -17.25 -10.31
CA ILE A 464 -9.48 -18.60 -10.05
C ILE A 464 -9.96 -19.25 -11.36
N ASN A 465 -10.65 -18.52 -12.23
CA ASN A 465 -11.11 -19.07 -13.51
C ASN A 465 -9.99 -19.31 -14.53
N ARG A 466 -8.92 -18.51 -14.56
CA ARG A 466 -7.75 -18.69 -15.44
C ARG A 466 -6.91 -19.88 -15.00
N GLN A 467 -6.74 -20.07 -13.70
CA GLN A 467 -6.12 -21.29 -13.15
C GLN A 467 -6.98 -22.53 -13.45
N ALA A 468 -8.31 -22.44 -13.26
CA ALA A 468 -9.23 -23.52 -13.62
C ALA A 468 -9.31 -23.80 -15.13
N LYS A 469 -9.18 -22.78 -16.00
CA LYS A 469 -9.15 -22.95 -17.47
C LYS A 469 -7.83 -23.54 -17.95
N ARG A 470 -6.68 -23.12 -17.41
CA ARG A 470 -5.38 -23.74 -17.74
C ARG A 470 -5.28 -25.20 -17.28
N ALA A 471 -6.03 -25.58 -16.25
CA ALA A 471 -6.20 -26.98 -15.86
C ALA A 471 -7.10 -27.79 -16.83
N ARG A 472 -8.01 -27.11 -17.57
CA ARG A 472 -8.93 -27.74 -18.54
C ARG A 472 -8.40 -27.80 -19.98
N ILE A 473 -7.49 -26.90 -20.37
CA ILE A 473 -6.93 -26.86 -21.73
C ILE A 473 -5.74 -27.82 -21.80
N ASN A 474 -6.04 -29.12 -21.91
CA ASN A 474 -5.20 -30.10 -22.61
C ASN A 474 -5.94 -31.44 -22.68
N PHE A 475 -6.76 -31.60 -23.73
CA PHE A 475 -7.00 -32.85 -24.46
C PHE A 475 -7.75 -32.51 -25.77
N PRO A 476 -7.24 -32.89 -26.96
CA PRO A 476 -8.10 -33.11 -28.12
C PRO A 476 -8.89 -34.40 -27.88
N ILE A 477 -10.21 -34.29 -27.94
CA ILE A 477 -11.13 -35.44 -27.93
C ILE A 477 -11.04 -36.06 -29.33
N ALA A 478 -10.61 -37.33 -29.42
CA ALA A 478 -10.83 -38.11 -30.63
C ALA A 478 -12.33 -38.46 -30.73
N PRO A 479 -12.98 -38.29 -31.89
CA PRO A 479 -14.40 -38.60 -32.05
C PRO A 479 -14.60 -40.12 -32.07
N GLY A 480 -15.37 -40.63 -31.09
CA GLY A 480 -15.86 -42.00 -31.09
C GLY A 480 -17.12 -42.10 -31.96
N GLN A 481 -17.08 -42.96 -32.98
CA GLN A 481 -18.26 -43.45 -33.68
C GLN A 481 -19.14 -44.22 -32.70
N TYR A 482 -20.39 -43.80 -32.58
CA TYR A 482 -21.47 -44.62 -32.04
C TYR A 482 -22.18 -45.28 -33.20
N ASP A 483 -22.36 -46.60 -33.14
CA ASP A 483 -23.48 -47.24 -33.81
C ASP A 483 -24.08 -48.36 -32.94
N ASN A 484 -25.35 -48.13 -32.60
CA ASN A 484 -26.50 -49.00 -32.34
C ASN A 484 -26.44 -50.29 -31.48
N GLY A 485 -27.48 -50.43 -30.63
CA GLY A 485 -28.25 -51.70 -30.55
C GLY A 485 -28.62 -52.22 -29.16
N ASN A 486 -29.87 -52.00 -28.74
CA ASN A 486 -30.57 -52.67 -27.62
C ASN A 486 -30.70 -54.19 -27.80
N HIS A 487 -30.63 -55.00 -26.71
CA HIS A 487 -31.75 -55.85 -26.22
C HIS A 487 -31.39 -56.85 -25.08
N THR A 488 -32.16 -56.74 -23.98
CA THR A 488 -32.81 -57.77 -23.11
C THR A 488 -32.14 -59.08 -22.60
N ARG A 489 -32.30 -59.25 -21.26
CA ARG A 489 -32.65 -60.46 -20.43
C ARG A 489 -31.69 -61.67 -20.33
N GLY A 490 -31.47 -62.14 -19.09
CA GLY A 490 -31.31 -63.58 -18.79
C GLY A 490 -30.27 -64.00 -17.72
N HIS A 491 -30.76 -64.28 -16.51
CA HIS A 491 -30.40 -65.34 -15.54
C HIS A 491 -29.05 -66.13 -15.57
N ARG A 492 -28.57 -66.38 -14.32
CA ARG A 492 -27.81 -67.55 -13.75
C ARG A 492 -26.32 -67.33 -13.35
N HIS A 493 -26.08 -67.52 -12.04
CA HIS A 493 -24.85 -68.05 -11.43
C HIS A 493 -24.78 -69.59 -11.56
N PRO A 494 -23.72 -70.35 -11.14
CA PRO A 494 -22.37 -69.96 -10.66
C PRO A 494 -21.20 -70.85 -11.24
N ARG A 495 -19.97 -70.62 -10.72
CA ARG A 495 -18.87 -71.57 -10.40
C ARG A 495 -17.51 -71.44 -11.14
N PRO A 496 -16.40 -71.91 -10.50
CA PRO A 496 -15.12 -71.17 -10.39
C PRO A 496 -13.88 -71.93 -10.95
N ALA A 497 -12.71 -71.27 -11.01
CA ALA A 497 -11.36 -71.86 -11.01
C ALA A 497 -10.29 -70.74 -11.00
N THR A 498 -9.50 -70.56 -9.93
CA THR A 498 -8.12 -71.05 -9.76
C THR A 498 -7.13 -70.74 -10.89
N ARG A 499 -6.16 -69.83 -10.64
CA ARG A 499 -4.72 -70.14 -10.86
C ARG A 499 -3.77 -69.11 -10.23
N LYS A 500 -2.77 -69.65 -9.52
CA LYS A 500 -1.52 -69.03 -9.07
C LYS A 500 -0.58 -68.79 -10.27
N GLU A 501 0.24 -67.75 -10.22
CA GLU A 501 1.64 -67.69 -10.73
C GLU A 501 2.23 -66.30 -10.34
N ARG A 502 3.10 -66.21 -9.33
CA ARG A 502 4.59 -66.28 -9.37
C ARG A 502 5.27 -65.43 -10.46
N CYS A 503 6.00 -64.39 -10.03
CA CYS A 503 7.25 -63.89 -10.63
C CYS A 503 8.03 -63.20 -9.48
N ARG A 504 9.03 -63.85 -8.88
CA ARG A 504 10.47 -63.88 -9.23
C ARG A 504 11.16 -62.52 -9.04
N ASP A 505 11.91 -62.42 -7.94
CA ASP A 505 13.06 -61.53 -7.75
C ASP A 505 14.13 -61.78 -8.82
N PRO A 506 15.07 -60.83 -8.99
CA PRO A 506 16.34 -61.05 -8.29
C PRO A 506 16.88 -59.83 -7.55
N CYS A 507 17.43 -60.12 -6.38
CA CYS A 507 18.36 -59.29 -5.61
C CYS A 507 19.52 -58.77 -6.48
N LEU A 508 19.85 -57.50 -6.31
CA LEU A 508 21.18 -56.97 -6.57
C LEU A 508 21.63 -56.17 -5.35
N SER A 509 22.51 -56.82 -4.58
CA SER A 509 23.27 -56.26 -3.47
C SER A 509 24.23 -55.18 -3.97
N LEU A 510 24.21 -54.00 -3.35
CA LEU A 510 25.39 -53.12 -3.35
C LEU A 510 25.55 -52.48 -1.97
N ARG A 511 26.73 -52.76 -1.41
CA ARG A 511 27.17 -52.46 -0.05
C ARG A 511 27.38 -50.97 0.15
N LEU A 512 27.14 -50.56 1.40
CA LEU A 512 27.47 -49.28 1.99
C LEU A 512 28.98 -48.98 1.86
N SER A 513 29.31 -47.80 1.34
CA SER A 513 30.62 -47.17 1.50
C SER A 513 30.44 -45.86 2.26
N THR A 514 30.89 -45.84 3.51
CA THR A 514 31.04 -44.66 4.35
C THR A 514 32.24 -43.82 3.88
N PRO A 515 32.13 -42.49 3.79
CA PRO A 515 33.31 -41.63 3.70
C PRO A 515 33.79 -41.24 5.09
N SER A 516 35.04 -41.62 5.36
CA SER A 516 35.90 -41.20 6.45
C SER A 516 36.23 -39.70 6.42
N PHE A 517 36.16 -39.04 7.57
CA PHE A 517 36.71 -37.70 7.83
C PHE A 517 38.25 -37.72 7.87
N PRO A 518 38.94 -36.69 7.34
CA PRO A 518 40.32 -36.40 7.72
C PRO A 518 40.42 -35.27 8.77
N PRO A 519 41.55 -35.17 9.49
CA PRO A 519 41.61 -34.62 10.84
C PRO A 519 41.98 -33.13 10.94
N ARG A 520 41.73 -32.58 12.13
CA ARG A 520 42.15 -31.26 12.62
C ARG A 520 43.68 -31.11 12.63
N LEU A 521 44.18 -29.96 12.16
CA LEU A 521 45.47 -29.40 12.53
C LEU A 521 45.25 -28.01 13.14
N GLY A 522 45.85 -27.78 14.30
CA GLY A 522 45.68 -26.59 15.12
C GLY A 522 46.71 -25.49 14.88
N ASN A 523 46.33 -24.31 15.36
CA ASN A 523 47.10 -23.17 15.84
C ASN A 523 48.15 -22.49 14.94
N ARG A 524 47.88 -21.23 14.61
CA ARG A 524 48.81 -20.13 14.88
C ARG A 524 48.08 -18.84 15.23
N GLN A 525 48.32 -18.38 16.46
CA GLN A 525 47.99 -17.06 16.98
C GLN A 525 48.82 -15.99 16.26
N LEU A 526 48.20 -14.88 15.88
CA LEU A 526 48.86 -13.58 15.74
C LEU A 526 48.10 -12.56 16.59
N ARG A 527 48.66 -12.26 17.76
CA ARG A 527 48.26 -11.17 18.64
C ARG A 527 48.87 -9.86 18.13
N GLY A 528 48.06 -8.93 17.64
CA GLY A 528 48.44 -7.53 17.48
C GLY A 528 48.28 -6.79 18.81
N LYS A 529 49.40 -6.30 19.37
CA LYS A 529 49.44 -5.36 20.49
C LYS A 529 49.12 -3.95 19.97
N MET A 530 48.11 -3.28 20.52
CA MET A 530 48.05 -1.82 20.54
C MET A 530 48.38 -1.33 21.96
N ARG A 531 49.48 -0.57 22.06
CA ARG A 531 49.82 0.26 23.21
C ARG A 531 49.11 1.60 23.07
N LYS A 532 48.47 2.04 24.14
CA LYS A 532 48.26 3.46 24.43
C LYS A 532 49.62 4.06 24.81
N ASP A 533 49.91 5.25 24.31
CA ASP A 533 50.29 6.43 25.10
C ASP A 533 50.33 7.64 24.16
N SER A 534 49.66 8.72 24.57
CA SER A 534 49.70 10.09 24.03
C SER A 534 51.07 10.74 24.31
N PRO A 535 51.44 11.90 23.72
CA PRO A 535 50.69 12.82 22.85
C PRO A 535 51.03 12.72 21.36
#